data_AF-A0A0P7Y270-F1
#
_entry.id   AF-A0A0P7Y270-F1
#
_cell.length_a   1.000
_cell.length_b   1.000
_cell.length_c   1.000
_cell.angle_alpha   90.00
_cell.angle_beta   90.00
_cell.angle_gamma   90.00
#
_symmetry.space_group_name_H-M   'P 1'
#
loop_
_entity.id
_entity.type
_entity.pdbx_description
1 polymer ?
#
loop_
_entity_poly.entity_id
_entity_poly.type
_entity_poly.pdbx_seq_one_letter_code
_entity_poly.pdbx_strand_id
1 'polypeptide(L)'
;MMPVSSVLYHGLAAMSQLYFRRTDNSSYRDRIPLRIVRAEAELSPLEKAYLNAVEKGDYASVKHALEEAEIYFKININCIDPLGRTALLIAIENENLEIIELLLSYNVYVGDALLHAIRKEVVGAVELLLNHKKPSGGMQVPPVLLDKQFSDFTPDITPIILAAHTNNYEIIKLLVQKGVSVPQPHEVRCNCVECVSSSDVDSLRHSRSRLNIYRALASPSLIALSSEDPFLTAFQLSWELQELSKVENEFKSEYEELSHQCKEFAKDLLDQTRSSRELELILNFRDGINPLEEESNNDLARLKLAIKYHQKEFVAQPNCQQLLASRWYDEFPGWRRRHWAGKFLTCVFIGLLFPVFSLCYLIAPKSRYGLFIRKPFIKFICHTASYLTFLFLLLLASQHVVSTEPNRQGPAPTTVEWMILPWVLGFIWTEIKQMWDGGLQDYIHDWWNLMDFVMNSLYLATISLKI
;
A
#
# COMPACT_ATOMS: atom_id res chain seq x y z
N MET A 1 62.13 1.66 -13.79
CA MET A 1 62.28 2.22 -12.44
C MET A 1 62.85 3.63 -12.56
N MET A 2 61.97 4.63 -12.72
CA MET A 2 62.16 6.07 -12.46
C MET A 2 60.75 6.68 -12.52
N PRO A 3 60.24 7.37 -11.47
CA PRO A 3 58.85 7.81 -11.42
C PRO A 3 58.66 9.24 -11.92
N VAL A 4 57.60 9.43 -12.70
CA VAL A 4 57.15 10.67 -13.37
C VAL A 4 56.36 11.58 -12.39
N SER A 5 56.78 11.64 -11.13
CA SER A 5 56.00 12.28 -10.05
C SER A 5 56.36 13.76 -9.76
N SER A 6 57.31 14.35 -10.49
CA SER A 6 57.85 15.69 -10.16
C SER A 6 57.26 16.86 -10.96
N VAL A 7 56.49 16.61 -12.03
CA VAL A 7 55.98 17.69 -12.91
C VAL A 7 54.60 18.21 -12.49
N LEU A 8 53.80 17.43 -11.76
CA LEU A 8 52.44 17.81 -11.34
C LEU A 8 52.40 18.74 -10.12
N TYR A 9 53.44 18.76 -9.28
CA TYR A 9 53.45 19.59 -8.05
C TYR A 9 53.77 21.07 -8.30
N HIS A 10 54.47 21.42 -9.38
CA HIS A 10 54.77 22.83 -9.69
C HIS A 10 53.62 23.59 -10.39
N GLY A 11 52.72 22.89 -11.08
CA GLY A 11 51.53 23.52 -11.68
C GLY A 11 50.45 23.91 -10.66
N LEU A 12 50.29 23.11 -9.60
CA LEU A 12 49.29 23.35 -8.55
C LEU A 12 49.67 24.52 -7.62
N ALA A 13 50.96 24.76 -7.39
CA ALA A 13 51.44 25.87 -6.55
C ALA A 13 51.33 27.25 -7.23
N ALA A 14 51.41 27.31 -8.57
CA ALA A 14 51.24 28.54 -9.33
C ALA A 14 49.74 28.93 -9.48
N MET A 15 48.85 27.95 -9.57
CA MET A 15 47.40 28.18 -9.67
C MET A 15 46.79 28.63 -8.32
N SER A 16 47.34 28.19 -7.18
CA SER A 16 46.83 28.61 -5.86
C SER A 16 47.15 30.08 -5.50
N GLN A 17 48.20 30.65 -6.09
CA GLN A 17 48.58 32.06 -5.86
C GLN A 17 47.75 33.07 -6.68
N LEU A 18 47.06 32.63 -7.74
CA LEU A 18 46.18 33.50 -8.52
C LEU A 18 44.79 33.68 -7.88
N TYR A 19 44.34 32.72 -7.05
CA TYR A 19 43.05 32.80 -6.35
C TYR A 19 43.10 33.56 -5.01
N PHE A 20 44.30 33.85 -4.49
CA PHE A 20 44.49 34.55 -3.21
C PHE A 20 45.27 35.85 -3.41
N ARG A 21 44.64 36.86 -4.01
CA ARG A 21 45.22 38.21 -4.07
C ARG A 21 44.21 39.30 -3.73
N ARG A 22 44.16 39.66 -2.45
CA ARG A 22 44.26 41.05 -1.94
C ARG A 22 44.32 41.04 -0.42
N THR A 23 45.45 41.50 0.11
CA THR A 23 45.66 41.84 1.51
C THR A 23 45.17 43.27 1.74
N ASP A 24 43.97 43.42 2.30
CA ASP A 24 43.58 44.69 2.91
C ASP A 24 44.03 44.66 4.38
N ASN A 25 44.89 45.62 4.72
CA ASN A 25 45.34 45.88 6.09
C ASN A 25 44.13 46.30 6.93
N SER A 26 43.60 45.41 7.77
CA SER A 26 42.78 45.82 8.91
C SER A 26 43.07 45.00 10.16
N SER A 27 43.18 45.72 11.27
CA SER A 27 43.63 45.26 12.59
C SER A 27 42.48 44.68 13.42
N TYR A 28 41.97 43.50 13.06
CA TYR A 28 41.06 42.72 13.91
C TYR A 28 41.33 41.22 13.74
N ARG A 29 42.24 40.68 14.56
CA ARG A 29 42.65 39.25 14.52
C ARG A 29 41.75 38.28 15.29
N ASP A 30 40.66 38.74 15.90
CA ASP A 30 39.77 37.90 16.73
C ASP A 30 38.45 37.49 16.05
N ARG A 31 38.31 37.68 14.72
CA ARG A 31 37.10 37.28 13.99
C ARG A 31 37.43 36.36 12.82
N ILE A 32 36.72 35.23 12.74
CA ILE A 32 36.79 34.32 11.60
C ILE A 32 36.20 35.05 10.38
N PRO A 33 36.95 35.22 9.27
CA PRO A 33 36.43 35.87 8.08
C PRO A 33 35.38 34.96 7.42
N LEU A 34 34.12 35.37 7.47
CA LEU A 34 33.05 34.74 6.69
C LEU A 34 33.23 35.15 5.23
N ARG A 35 33.62 34.18 4.39
CA ARG A 35 33.71 34.34 2.94
C ARG A 35 32.77 33.36 2.26
N ILE A 36 32.20 33.76 1.14
CA ILE A 36 31.42 32.85 0.28
C ILE A 36 32.37 31.76 -0.22
N VAL A 37 32.13 30.51 0.20
CA VAL A 37 33.02 29.37 -0.09
C VAL A 37 32.84 28.86 -1.51
N ARG A 38 31.63 29.00 -2.07
CA ARG A 38 31.28 28.67 -3.45
C ARG A 38 30.75 29.94 -4.13
N ALA A 39 31.57 30.57 -4.95
CA ALA A 39 31.14 31.70 -5.76
C ALA A 39 30.42 31.16 -7.00
N GLU A 40 29.13 31.46 -7.12
CA GLU A 40 28.36 31.22 -8.33
C GLU A 40 28.53 32.39 -9.31
N ALA A 41 28.08 32.21 -10.56
CA ALA A 41 28.13 33.28 -11.55
C ALA A 41 27.26 34.46 -11.08
N GLU A 42 27.85 35.64 -10.91
CA GLU A 42 27.10 36.83 -10.52
C GLU A 42 26.23 37.33 -11.68
N LEU A 43 24.92 37.47 -11.43
CA LEU A 43 23.98 38.00 -12.41
C LEU A 43 24.26 39.46 -12.73
N SER A 44 24.05 39.82 -14.00
CA SER A 44 24.06 41.20 -14.49
C SER A 44 23.00 42.04 -13.74
N PRO A 45 23.20 43.35 -13.52
CA PRO A 45 22.18 44.20 -12.92
C PRO A 45 20.87 44.21 -13.72
N LEU A 46 20.93 44.03 -15.03
CA LEU A 46 19.74 43.91 -15.89
C LEU A 46 19.00 42.58 -15.67
N GLU A 47 19.72 41.48 -15.52
CA GLU A 47 19.14 40.16 -15.20
C GLU A 47 18.50 40.16 -13.82
N LYS A 48 19.12 40.83 -12.83
CA LYS A 48 18.53 41.03 -11.50
C LYS A 48 17.24 41.85 -11.56
N ALA A 49 17.20 42.89 -12.40
CA ALA A 49 16.00 43.70 -12.59
C ALA A 49 14.88 42.88 -13.26
N TYR A 50 15.21 42.05 -14.26
CA TYR A 50 14.29 41.14 -14.91
C TYR A 50 13.71 40.10 -13.95
N LEU A 51 14.54 39.38 -13.19
CA LEU A 51 14.07 38.38 -12.23
C LEU A 51 13.24 39.00 -11.09
N ASN A 52 13.60 40.19 -10.63
CA ASN A 52 12.79 40.95 -9.65
C ASN A 52 11.43 41.40 -10.23
N ALA A 53 11.37 41.75 -11.52
CA ALA A 53 10.10 42.06 -12.18
C ALA A 53 9.18 40.82 -12.26
N VAL A 54 9.76 39.64 -12.56
CA VAL A 54 9.06 38.35 -12.54
C VAL A 54 8.58 38.01 -11.12
N GLU A 55 9.44 38.18 -10.11
CA GLU A 55 9.11 37.91 -8.71
C GLU A 55 7.99 38.82 -8.19
N LYS A 56 7.94 40.09 -8.64
CA LYS A 56 6.86 41.02 -8.32
C LYS A 56 5.57 40.78 -9.10
N GLY A 57 5.61 39.99 -10.16
CA GLY A 57 4.46 39.76 -11.03
C GLY A 57 4.14 40.91 -12.00
N ASP A 58 5.12 41.75 -12.35
CA ASP A 58 4.90 42.89 -13.25
C ASP A 58 4.97 42.46 -14.73
N TYR A 59 3.80 42.15 -15.30
CA TYR A 59 3.66 41.71 -16.69
C TYR A 59 4.27 42.68 -17.72
N ALA A 60 4.07 44.00 -17.54
CA ALA A 60 4.51 44.99 -18.52
C ALA A 60 6.05 45.08 -18.56
N SER A 61 6.68 45.12 -17.38
CA SER A 61 8.13 45.15 -17.26
C SER A 61 8.79 43.87 -17.77
N VAL A 62 8.19 42.70 -17.48
CA VAL A 62 8.69 41.41 -17.97
C VAL A 62 8.59 41.33 -19.50
N LYS A 63 7.45 41.74 -20.08
CA LYS A 63 7.28 41.75 -21.54
C LYS A 63 8.30 42.67 -22.23
N HIS A 64 8.50 43.87 -21.70
CA HIS A 64 9.50 44.80 -22.24
C HIS A 64 10.92 44.22 -22.17
N ALA A 65 11.28 43.58 -21.06
CA ALA A 65 12.59 42.93 -20.92
C ALA A 65 12.79 41.77 -21.90
N LEU A 66 11.74 41.01 -22.21
CA LEU A 66 11.77 39.92 -23.20
C LEU A 66 11.91 40.45 -24.64
N GLU A 67 11.16 41.50 -25.00
CA GLU A 67 11.28 42.17 -26.31
C GLU A 67 12.69 42.77 -26.50
N GLU A 68 13.26 43.39 -25.48
CA GLU A 68 14.64 43.90 -25.52
C GLU A 68 15.68 42.77 -25.63
N ALA A 69 15.42 41.61 -25.02
CA ALA A 69 16.31 40.46 -25.08
C ALA A 69 16.39 39.88 -26.50
N GLU A 70 15.26 39.82 -27.23
CA GLU A 70 15.23 39.37 -28.64
C GLU A 70 16.02 40.29 -29.57
N ILE A 71 15.98 41.60 -29.32
CA ILE A 71 16.59 42.61 -30.21
C ILE A 71 18.09 42.76 -29.92
N TYR A 72 18.47 42.82 -28.65
CA TYR A 72 19.82 43.25 -28.25
C TYR A 72 20.68 42.13 -27.65
N PHE A 73 20.12 40.95 -27.33
CA PHE A 73 20.82 39.82 -26.69
C PHE A 73 21.63 40.21 -25.43
N LYS A 74 21.22 41.28 -24.73
CA LYS A 74 21.91 41.79 -23.53
C LYS A 74 21.53 41.04 -22.24
N ILE A 75 20.41 40.34 -22.26
CA ILE A 75 19.84 39.62 -21.11
C ILE A 75 19.70 38.16 -21.52
N ASN A 76 20.24 37.24 -20.71
CA ASN A 76 19.93 35.84 -20.88
C ASN A 76 18.53 35.56 -20.28
N ILE A 77 17.58 35.17 -21.13
CA ILE A 77 16.21 34.86 -20.70
C ILE A 77 16.18 33.66 -19.73
N ASN A 78 17.13 32.73 -19.87
CA ASN A 78 17.30 31.55 -19.02
C ASN A 78 18.29 31.79 -17.88
N CYS A 79 18.45 33.03 -17.42
CA CYS A 79 19.27 33.32 -16.24
C CYS A 79 18.73 32.60 -15.00
N ILE A 80 19.66 32.20 -14.13
CA ILE A 80 19.37 31.56 -12.85
C ILE A 80 19.71 32.50 -11.71
N ASP A 81 18.84 32.57 -10.72
CA ASP A 81 19.12 33.22 -9.44
C ASP A 81 20.26 32.52 -8.69
N PRO A 82 20.87 33.15 -7.67
CA PRO A 82 21.79 32.48 -6.73
C PRO A 82 21.16 31.32 -5.92
N LEU A 83 19.85 31.11 -6.06
CA LEU A 83 19.10 29.98 -5.51
C LEU A 83 18.89 28.86 -6.55
N GLY A 84 19.42 29.01 -7.78
CA GLY A 84 19.23 28.07 -8.87
C GLY A 84 17.87 28.15 -9.59
N ARG A 85 17.04 29.16 -9.29
CA ARG A 85 15.70 29.32 -9.89
C ARG A 85 15.79 30.06 -11.22
N THR A 86 15.10 29.58 -12.24
CA THR A 86 14.87 30.32 -13.49
C THR A 86 13.66 31.25 -13.36
N ALA A 87 13.52 32.22 -14.26
CA ALA A 87 12.33 33.08 -14.34
C ALA A 87 11.01 32.29 -14.39
N LEU A 88 11.00 31.16 -15.12
CA LEU A 88 9.82 30.29 -15.21
C LEU A 88 9.49 29.63 -13.87
N LEU A 89 10.50 29.17 -13.12
CA LEU A 89 10.29 28.58 -11.79
C LEU A 89 9.76 29.61 -10.80
N ILE A 90 10.22 30.86 -10.85
CA ILE A 90 9.72 31.96 -10.01
C ILE A 90 8.24 32.24 -10.34
N ALA A 91 7.89 32.30 -11.63
CA ALA A 91 6.51 32.53 -12.06
C ALA A 91 5.56 31.41 -11.61
N ILE A 92 6.03 30.14 -11.64
CA ILE A 92 5.29 28.97 -11.14
C ILE A 92 5.16 29.03 -9.61
N GLU A 93 6.24 29.38 -8.90
CA GLU A 93 6.25 29.48 -7.44
C GLU A 93 5.29 30.56 -6.92
N ASN A 94 5.11 31.64 -7.70
CA ASN A 94 4.17 32.72 -7.43
C ASN A 94 2.78 32.52 -8.04
N GLU A 95 2.51 31.38 -8.68
CA GLU A 95 1.22 31.04 -9.31
C GLU A 95 0.73 32.07 -10.36
N ASN A 96 1.65 32.80 -11.01
CA ASN A 96 1.28 33.82 -11.98
C ASN A 96 1.15 33.24 -13.40
N LEU A 97 -0.06 32.78 -13.74
CA LEU A 97 -0.36 32.14 -15.02
C LEU A 97 -0.09 33.02 -16.24
N GLU A 98 -0.34 34.34 -16.15
CA GLU A 98 -0.13 35.28 -17.26
C GLU A 98 1.36 35.40 -17.63
N ILE A 99 2.23 35.46 -16.61
CA ILE A 99 3.68 35.50 -16.83
C ILE A 99 4.18 34.14 -17.32
N ILE A 100 3.63 33.03 -16.84
CA ILE A 100 3.98 31.70 -17.35
C ILE A 100 3.65 31.60 -18.84
N GLU A 101 2.45 32.01 -19.26
CA GLU A 101 2.04 32.00 -20.67
C GLU A 101 2.95 32.92 -21.51
N LEU A 102 3.27 34.12 -21.00
CA LEU A 102 4.20 35.04 -21.63
C LEU A 102 5.58 34.40 -21.82
N LEU A 103 6.19 33.86 -20.76
CA LEU A 103 7.51 33.21 -20.83
C LEU A 103 7.51 32.02 -21.81
N LEU A 104 6.43 31.23 -21.83
CA LEU A 104 6.28 30.12 -22.76
C LEU A 104 6.14 30.59 -24.22
N SER A 105 5.52 31.75 -24.46
CA SER A 105 5.41 32.34 -25.80
C SER A 105 6.78 32.77 -26.37
N TYR A 106 7.72 33.17 -25.51
CA TYR A 106 9.11 33.53 -25.86
C TYR A 106 10.08 32.33 -25.82
N ASN A 107 9.57 31.08 -25.82
CA ASN A 107 10.36 29.84 -25.90
C ASN A 107 11.45 29.69 -24.81
N VAL A 108 11.14 30.05 -23.57
CA VAL A 108 12.00 29.82 -22.41
C VAL A 108 12.33 28.33 -22.22
N TYR A 109 13.54 28.04 -21.72
CA TYR A 109 13.94 26.68 -21.40
C TYR A 109 13.07 26.12 -20.26
N VAL A 110 12.25 25.12 -20.59
CA VAL A 110 11.29 24.53 -19.63
C VAL A 110 11.96 23.60 -18.62
N GLY A 111 13.05 22.89 -18.99
CA GLY A 111 13.77 22.00 -18.07
C GLY A 111 12.87 21.07 -17.24
N ASP A 112 13.02 21.13 -15.92
CA ASP A 112 12.24 20.43 -14.90
C ASP A 112 11.04 21.24 -14.37
N ALA A 113 10.67 22.38 -15.00
CA ALA A 113 9.58 23.25 -14.54
C ALA A 113 8.23 22.54 -14.41
N LEU A 114 7.98 21.52 -15.25
CA LEU A 114 6.78 20.67 -15.11
C LEU A 114 6.76 19.93 -13.77
N LEU A 115 7.91 19.38 -13.32
CA LEU A 115 8.01 18.69 -12.04
C LEU A 115 7.82 19.67 -10.87
N HIS A 116 8.36 20.89 -10.97
CA HIS A 116 8.13 21.94 -9.97
C HIS A 116 6.67 22.37 -9.89
N ALA A 117 5.99 22.54 -11.04
CA ALA A 117 4.56 22.87 -11.09
C ALA A 117 3.70 21.77 -10.45
N ILE A 118 4.04 20.50 -10.68
CA ILE A 118 3.36 19.35 -10.04
C ILE A 118 3.61 19.32 -8.54
N ARG A 119 4.86 19.53 -8.09
CA ARG A 119 5.24 19.58 -6.67
C ARG A 119 4.50 20.68 -5.91
N LYS A 120 4.21 21.80 -6.57
CA LYS A 120 3.42 22.92 -6.03
C LYS A 120 1.91 22.78 -6.23
N GLU A 121 1.47 21.73 -6.94
CA GLU A 121 0.05 21.45 -7.21
C GLU A 121 -0.68 22.54 -8.02
N VAL A 122 0.06 23.28 -8.86
CA VAL A 122 -0.51 24.39 -9.67
C VAL A 122 -1.07 23.85 -10.98
N VAL A 123 -2.36 23.47 -10.97
CA VAL A 123 -3.05 22.81 -12.10
C VAL A 123 -2.96 23.63 -13.40
N GLY A 124 -3.20 24.95 -13.33
CA GLY A 124 -3.14 25.82 -14.51
C GLY A 124 -1.76 25.89 -15.15
N ALA A 125 -0.69 25.93 -14.34
CA ALA A 125 0.68 25.90 -14.84
C ALA A 125 1.00 24.55 -15.51
N VAL A 126 0.55 23.44 -14.92
CA VAL A 126 0.70 22.10 -15.51
C VAL A 126 -0.02 22.01 -16.85
N GLU A 127 -1.24 22.52 -16.96
CA GLU A 127 -1.99 22.51 -18.22
C GLU A 127 -1.29 23.33 -19.32
N LEU A 128 -0.84 24.55 -19.00
CA LEU A 128 -0.08 25.40 -19.93
C LEU A 128 1.20 24.71 -20.39
N LEU A 129 1.95 24.09 -19.48
CA LEU A 129 3.19 23.36 -19.78
C LEU A 129 2.94 22.10 -20.61
N LEU A 130 1.86 21.36 -20.37
CA LEU A 130 1.48 20.17 -21.15
C LEU A 130 0.94 20.51 -22.55
N ASN A 131 0.42 21.72 -22.73
CA ASN A 131 -0.09 22.20 -24.02
C ASN A 131 0.97 22.96 -24.84
N HIS A 132 2.10 23.33 -24.22
CA HIS A 132 3.22 23.96 -24.91
C HIS A 132 3.85 23.00 -25.93
N LYS A 133 3.61 23.26 -27.21
CA LYS A 133 4.27 22.53 -28.30
C LYS A 133 5.64 23.15 -28.55
N LYS A 134 6.70 22.43 -28.21
CA LYS A 134 8.04 22.77 -28.71
C LYS A 134 8.02 22.77 -30.24
N PRO A 135 8.53 23.81 -30.92
CA PRO A 135 8.64 23.80 -32.37
C PRO A 135 9.55 22.63 -32.79
N SER A 136 8.96 21.59 -33.39
CA SER A 136 9.67 20.46 -33.99
C SER A 136 10.53 20.94 -35.15
N GLY A 137 11.81 21.26 -34.91
CA GLY A 137 12.64 21.84 -35.96
C GLY A 137 14.16 21.69 -35.82
N GLY A 138 14.67 20.98 -34.84
CA GLY A 138 16.12 20.73 -34.73
C GLY A 138 16.40 19.35 -34.21
N MET A 139 17.30 18.62 -34.87
CA MET A 139 18.04 17.52 -34.27
C MET A 139 18.74 18.07 -33.02
N GLN A 140 18.04 18.05 -31.90
CA GLN A 140 18.59 18.34 -30.60
C GLN A 140 18.72 17.01 -29.88
N VAL A 141 19.93 16.84 -29.34
CA VAL A 141 20.33 15.78 -28.43
C VAL A 141 19.18 15.54 -27.42
N PRO A 142 18.82 14.28 -27.10
CA PRO A 142 17.74 13.99 -26.17
C PRO A 142 17.82 14.86 -24.92
N PRO A 143 16.70 15.36 -24.37
CA PRO A 143 16.68 16.23 -23.17
C PRO A 143 17.34 15.62 -21.93
N VAL A 144 17.76 14.35 -22.00
CA VAL A 144 18.59 13.61 -21.04
C VAL A 144 20.03 14.14 -20.95
N LEU A 145 20.51 14.94 -21.93
CA LEU A 145 21.91 15.36 -22.03
C LEU A 145 22.16 16.87 -21.78
N LEU A 146 21.14 17.66 -21.45
CA LEU A 146 21.28 19.06 -21.04
C LEU A 146 21.12 19.16 -19.51
N ASP A 147 22.26 19.33 -18.85
CA ASP A 147 22.47 19.59 -17.41
C ASP A 147 21.74 18.69 -16.40
N LYS A 148 22.23 17.45 -16.32
CA LYS A 148 22.05 16.53 -15.19
C LYS A 148 22.70 17.02 -13.87
N GLN A 149 23.31 18.20 -13.87
CA GLN A 149 24.14 18.69 -12.76
C GLN A 149 23.38 19.54 -11.73
N PHE A 150 22.15 19.99 -12.04
CA PHE A 150 21.36 20.84 -11.13
C PHE A 150 19.86 20.49 -11.10
N SER A 151 19.46 19.25 -11.40
CA SER A 151 18.07 18.85 -11.19
C SER A 151 17.79 18.64 -9.70
N ASP A 152 16.79 19.33 -9.17
CA ASP A 152 16.29 19.14 -7.80
C ASP A 152 15.73 17.73 -7.55
N PHE A 153 15.32 17.05 -8.63
CA PHE A 153 14.67 15.75 -8.60
C PHE A 153 15.64 14.62 -8.95
N THR A 154 15.39 13.44 -8.40
CA THR A 154 16.12 12.24 -8.81
C THR A 154 15.72 11.86 -10.24
N PRO A 155 16.65 11.36 -11.07
CA PRO A 155 16.39 11.16 -12.51
C PRO A 155 15.32 10.10 -12.85
N ASP A 156 14.96 9.29 -11.87
CA ASP A 156 13.94 8.23 -11.93
C ASP A 156 12.51 8.76 -11.74
N ILE A 157 12.34 10.00 -11.27
CA ILE A 157 11.02 10.60 -11.07
C ILE A 157 10.46 11.09 -12.42
N THR A 158 9.44 10.41 -12.90
CA THR A 158 8.62 10.88 -14.03
C THR A 158 7.51 11.82 -13.54
N PRO A 159 6.94 12.68 -14.41
CA PRO A 159 5.86 13.59 -14.02
C PRO A 159 4.66 12.89 -13.38
N ILE A 160 4.29 11.70 -13.87
CA ILE A 160 3.17 10.92 -13.31
C ILE A 160 3.50 10.33 -11.93
N ILE A 161 4.75 9.91 -11.71
CA ILE A 161 5.19 9.41 -10.39
C ILE A 161 5.11 10.55 -9.37
N LEU A 162 5.60 11.74 -9.71
CA LEU A 162 5.55 12.89 -8.80
C LEU A 162 4.11 13.34 -8.53
N ALA A 163 3.25 13.35 -9.55
CA ALA A 163 1.83 13.70 -9.39
C ALA A 163 1.08 12.70 -8.50
N ALA A 164 1.43 11.42 -8.61
CA ALA A 164 0.91 10.39 -7.72
C ALA A 164 1.42 10.57 -6.27
N HIS A 165 2.66 11.01 -6.08
CA HIS A 165 3.20 11.30 -4.74
C HIS A 165 2.51 12.48 -4.06
N THR A 166 2.10 13.52 -4.81
CA THR A 166 1.28 14.62 -4.28
C THR A 166 -0.20 14.26 -4.14
N ASN A 167 -0.62 13.12 -4.70
CA ASN A 167 -1.98 12.59 -4.65
C ASN A 167 -3.05 13.55 -5.20
N ASN A 168 -2.70 14.46 -6.12
CA ASN A 168 -3.62 15.42 -6.70
C ASN A 168 -4.38 14.81 -7.90
N TYR A 169 -5.69 14.60 -7.73
CA TYR A 169 -6.56 13.95 -8.72
C TYR A 169 -6.58 14.66 -10.08
N GLU A 170 -6.63 15.99 -10.11
CA GLU A 170 -6.77 16.77 -11.36
C GLU A 170 -5.52 16.67 -12.22
N ILE A 171 -4.34 16.81 -11.59
CA ILE A 171 -3.05 16.70 -12.28
C ILE A 171 -2.85 15.29 -12.83
N ILE A 172 -3.13 14.26 -12.03
CA ILE A 172 -3.03 12.86 -12.47
C ILE A 172 -3.97 12.62 -13.66
N LYS A 173 -5.22 13.12 -13.60
CA LYS A 173 -6.19 13.00 -14.69
C LYS A 173 -5.68 13.66 -15.99
N LEU A 174 -5.11 14.86 -15.90
CA LEU A 174 -4.52 15.55 -17.07
C LEU A 174 -3.38 14.72 -17.68
N LEU A 175 -2.50 14.14 -16.85
CA LEU A 175 -1.37 13.33 -17.32
C LEU A 175 -1.82 12.00 -17.95
N VAL A 176 -2.81 11.33 -17.35
CA VAL A 176 -3.39 10.09 -17.87
C VAL A 176 -4.09 10.33 -19.21
N GLN A 177 -4.79 11.47 -19.37
CA GLN A 177 -5.39 11.86 -20.65
C GLN A 177 -4.37 12.10 -21.76
N LYS A 178 -3.13 12.48 -21.42
CA LYS A 178 -2.00 12.60 -22.37
C LYS A 178 -1.34 11.24 -22.67
N GLY A 179 -1.82 10.14 -22.09
CA GLY A 179 -1.33 8.79 -22.34
C GLY A 179 -0.04 8.44 -21.59
N VAL A 180 0.29 9.16 -20.51
CA VAL A 180 1.44 8.83 -19.67
C VAL A 180 1.07 7.67 -18.75
N SER A 181 1.86 6.59 -18.75
CA SER A 181 1.69 5.45 -17.87
C SER A 181 2.83 5.33 -16.85
N VAL A 182 2.53 4.71 -15.71
CA VAL A 182 3.55 4.33 -14.72
C VAL A 182 4.20 3.02 -15.16
N PRO A 183 5.55 2.90 -15.15
CA PRO A 183 6.21 1.64 -15.44
C PRO A 183 5.84 0.58 -14.41
N GLN A 184 5.66 -0.68 -14.85
CA GLN A 184 5.41 -1.78 -13.92
C GLN A 184 6.72 -2.17 -13.21
N PRO A 185 6.73 -2.26 -11.87
CA PRO A 185 7.92 -2.65 -11.14
C PRO A 185 8.24 -4.11 -11.39
N HIS A 186 9.51 -4.42 -11.65
CA HIS A 186 9.98 -5.80 -11.70
C HIS A 186 10.10 -6.37 -10.28
N GLU A 187 10.02 -7.70 -10.18
CA GLU A 187 10.31 -8.41 -8.93
C GLU A 187 11.71 -8.09 -8.41
N VAL A 188 11.90 -8.10 -7.08
CA VAL A 188 13.19 -7.79 -6.44
C VAL A 188 14.32 -8.73 -6.92
N ARG A 189 13.98 -9.97 -7.28
CA ARG A 189 14.92 -11.00 -7.75
C ARG A 189 14.94 -11.15 -9.28
N CYS A 190 14.51 -10.13 -10.02
CA CYS A 190 14.50 -10.16 -11.48
C CYS A 190 15.93 -10.20 -12.05
N ASN A 191 16.19 -11.17 -12.94
CA ASN A 191 17.49 -11.36 -13.59
C ASN A 191 17.54 -10.77 -15.02
N CYS A 192 16.70 -9.78 -15.34
CA CYS A 192 16.72 -9.16 -16.66
C CYS A 192 17.95 -8.23 -16.83
N VAL A 193 18.35 -8.00 -18.08
CA VAL A 193 19.54 -7.20 -18.42
C VAL A 193 19.46 -5.78 -17.86
N GLU A 194 18.28 -5.17 -17.85
CA GLU A 194 18.06 -3.81 -17.32
C GLU A 194 18.19 -3.75 -15.79
N CYS A 195 17.61 -4.70 -15.05
CA CYS A 195 17.73 -4.75 -13.59
C CYS A 195 19.18 -4.99 -13.16
N VAL A 196 19.85 -5.97 -13.78
CA VAL A 196 21.24 -6.31 -13.44
C VAL A 196 22.18 -5.14 -13.75
N SER A 197 22.07 -4.53 -14.94
CA SER A 197 22.91 -3.39 -15.31
C SER A 197 22.66 -2.17 -14.42
N SER A 198 21.41 -1.86 -14.09
CA SER A 198 21.10 -0.73 -13.20
C SER A 198 21.55 -0.98 -11.76
N SER A 199 21.45 -2.22 -11.25
CA SER A 199 21.96 -2.58 -9.92
C SER A 199 23.48 -2.56 -9.83
N ASP A 200 24.18 -2.98 -10.90
CA ASP A 200 25.65 -2.98 -10.96
C ASP A 200 26.22 -1.56 -11.02
N VAL A 201 25.50 -0.64 -11.67
CA VAL A 201 25.88 0.78 -11.73
C VAL A 201 25.60 1.47 -10.39
N ASP A 202 24.37 1.32 -9.86
CA ASP A 202 23.95 1.95 -8.60
C ASP A 202 22.76 1.22 -7.97
N SER A 203 23.07 0.33 -7.03
CA SER A 203 22.07 -0.47 -6.31
C SER A 203 21.11 0.38 -5.47
N LEU A 204 21.56 1.51 -4.91
CA LEU A 204 20.74 2.39 -4.09
C LEU A 204 19.74 3.16 -4.94
N ARG A 205 20.15 3.65 -6.11
CA ARG A 205 19.22 4.28 -7.05
C ARG A 205 18.22 3.28 -7.62
N HIS A 206 18.62 2.04 -7.87
CA HIS A 206 17.71 0.99 -8.32
C HIS A 206 16.61 0.69 -7.29
N SER A 207 16.97 0.53 -6.00
CA SER A 207 15.99 0.29 -4.93
C SER A 207 15.10 1.51 -4.68
N ARG A 208 15.66 2.73 -4.65
CA ARG A 208 14.91 3.99 -4.51
C ARG A 208 13.91 4.19 -5.65
N SER A 209 14.29 3.89 -6.89
CA SER A 209 13.42 3.97 -8.07
C SER A 209 12.22 3.03 -7.95
N ARG A 210 12.46 1.76 -7.55
CA ARG A 210 11.38 0.79 -7.32
C ARG A 210 10.41 1.28 -6.24
N LEU A 211 10.93 1.80 -5.12
CA LEU A 211 10.11 2.35 -4.05
C LEU A 211 9.27 3.55 -4.52
N ASN A 212 9.85 4.44 -5.33
CA ASN A 212 9.14 5.58 -5.93
C ASN A 212 7.99 5.13 -6.84
N ILE A 213 8.19 4.06 -7.62
CA ILE A 213 7.14 3.46 -8.46
C ILE A 213 6.02 2.89 -7.59
N TYR A 214 6.34 2.10 -6.56
CA TYR A 214 5.35 1.54 -5.65
C TYR A 214 4.57 2.62 -4.90
N ARG A 215 5.25 3.69 -4.45
CA ARG A 215 4.62 4.87 -3.85
C ARG A 215 3.63 5.56 -4.79
N ALA A 216 3.95 5.61 -6.09
CA ALA A 216 3.02 6.14 -7.08
C ALA A 216 1.81 5.21 -7.28
N LEU A 217 2.04 3.91 -7.43
CA LEU A 217 0.98 2.91 -7.63
C LEU A 217 0.03 2.79 -6.43
N ALA A 218 0.55 2.96 -5.21
CA ALA A 218 -0.23 2.93 -3.98
C ALA A 218 -1.09 4.20 -3.75
N SER A 219 -0.93 5.25 -4.58
CA SER A 219 -1.67 6.49 -4.39
C SER A 219 -3.18 6.31 -4.65
N PRO A 220 -4.06 6.75 -3.73
CA PRO A 220 -5.52 6.63 -3.87
C PRO A 220 -6.06 7.22 -5.17
N SER A 221 -5.59 8.41 -5.55
CA SER A 221 -6.05 9.11 -6.74
C SER A 221 -5.69 8.36 -8.03
N LEU A 222 -4.51 7.74 -8.10
CA LEU A 222 -4.12 6.95 -9.27
C LEU A 222 -4.94 5.67 -9.35
N ILE A 223 -5.12 4.94 -8.24
CA ILE A 223 -5.95 3.72 -8.20
C ILE A 223 -7.37 4.05 -8.65
N ALA A 224 -7.97 5.12 -8.14
CA ALA A 224 -9.33 5.55 -8.50
C ALA A 224 -9.50 5.93 -9.98
N LEU A 225 -8.45 6.43 -10.64
CA LEU A 225 -8.51 6.86 -12.05
C LEU A 225 -8.18 5.74 -13.04
N SER A 226 -7.30 4.81 -12.67
CA SER A 226 -6.68 3.85 -13.58
C SER A 226 -7.21 2.42 -13.45
N SER A 227 -7.72 2.04 -12.28
CA SER A 227 -8.17 0.65 -12.03
C SER A 227 -9.65 0.46 -12.37
N GLU A 228 -9.99 -0.71 -12.91
CA GLU A 228 -11.39 -1.11 -13.15
C GLU A 228 -12.08 -1.53 -11.84
N ASP A 229 -11.39 -2.34 -11.01
CA ASP A 229 -11.81 -2.70 -9.65
C ASP A 229 -10.79 -2.18 -8.62
N PRO A 230 -11.06 -1.03 -7.98
CA PRO A 230 -10.15 -0.44 -7.01
C PRO A 230 -9.97 -1.28 -5.75
N PHE A 231 -10.94 -2.10 -5.37
CA PHE A 231 -10.81 -2.97 -4.19
C PHE A 231 -9.79 -4.08 -4.45
N LEU A 232 -9.88 -4.74 -5.60
CA LEU A 232 -8.96 -5.82 -5.94
C LEU A 232 -7.53 -5.28 -6.07
N THR A 233 -7.35 -4.17 -6.78
CA THR A 233 -6.03 -3.52 -6.95
C THR A 233 -5.45 -3.10 -5.60
N ALA A 234 -6.25 -2.47 -4.72
CA ALA A 234 -5.80 -2.08 -3.38
C ALA A 234 -5.41 -3.30 -2.52
N PHE A 235 -6.18 -4.40 -2.57
CA PHE A 235 -5.87 -5.62 -1.82
C PHE A 235 -4.57 -6.27 -2.30
N GLN A 236 -4.40 -6.42 -3.61
CA GLN A 236 -3.19 -6.99 -4.21
C GLN A 236 -1.95 -6.14 -3.92
N LEU A 237 -2.03 -4.82 -4.17
CA LEU A 237 -0.91 -3.91 -3.87
C LEU A 237 -0.55 -3.92 -2.39
N SER A 238 -1.54 -3.87 -1.49
CA SER A 238 -1.26 -3.89 -0.06
C SER A 238 -0.56 -5.18 0.39
N TRP A 239 -0.87 -6.32 -0.25
CA TRP A 239 -0.23 -7.60 0.01
C TRP A 239 1.18 -7.66 -0.57
N GLU A 240 1.36 -7.25 -1.82
CA GLU A 240 2.68 -7.17 -2.46
C GLU A 240 3.63 -6.28 -1.65
N LEU A 241 3.18 -5.10 -1.22
CA LEU A 241 3.95 -4.18 -0.38
C LEU A 241 4.31 -4.81 0.98
N GLN A 242 3.39 -5.58 1.57
CA GLN A 242 3.63 -6.27 2.84
C GLN A 242 4.62 -7.43 2.71
N GLU A 243 4.67 -8.11 1.57
CA GLU A 243 5.67 -9.14 1.29
C GLU A 243 7.03 -8.50 0.96
N LEU A 244 7.04 -7.40 0.19
CA LEU A 244 8.25 -6.64 -0.12
C LEU A 244 8.92 -6.08 1.14
N SER A 245 8.14 -5.64 2.13
CA SER A 245 8.68 -5.15 3.41
C SER A 245 9.41 -6.23 4.22
N LYS A 246 9.15 -7.53 3.95
CA LYS A 246 9.87 -8.67 4.53
C LYS A 246 11.12 -9.04 3.74
N VAL A 247 11.16 -8.71 2.44
CA VAL A 247 12.27 -9.02 1.55
C VAL A 247 13.33 -7.91 1.60
N GLU A 248 12.92 -6.64 1.56
CA GLU A 248 13.79 -5.47 1.62
C GLU A 248 13.75 -4.85 3.02
N ASN A 249 14.75 -5.15 3.84
CA ASN A 249 14.79 -4.74 5.24
C ASN A 249 15.05 -3.23 5.41
N GLU A 250 15.77 -2.62 4.47
CA GLU A 250 16.23 -1.23 4.53
C GLU A 250 15.08 -0.23 4.45
N PHE A 251 14.07 -0.51 3.61
CA PHE A 251 12.89 0.35 3.39
C PHE A 251 11.60 -0.25 3.96
N LYS A 252 11.73 -1.18 4.91
CA LYS A 252 10.60 -1.89 5.50
C LYS A 252 9.48 -0.97 5.98
N SER A 253 9.83 0.11 6.70
CA SER A 253 8.84 1.06 7.24
C SER A 253 8.07 1.79 6.14
N GLU A 254 8.75 2.17 5.04
CA GLU A 254 8.10 2.87 3.93
C GLU A 254 7.12 1.94 3.20
N TYR A 255 7.49 0.67 2.97
CA TYR A 255 6.57 -0.31 2.39
C TYR A 255 5.37 -0.63 3.29
N GLU A 256 5.58 -0.72 4.61
CA GLU A 256 4.48 -0.93 5.56
C GLU A 256 3.51 0.26 5.60
N GLU A 257 4.02 1.49 5.50
CA GLU A 257 3.21 2.71 5.39
C GLU A 257 2.38 2.72 4.11
N LEU A 258 2.98 2.40 2.96
CA LEU A 258 2.24 2.30 1.68
C LEU A 258 1.19 1.17 1.70
N SER A 259 1.51 0.03 2.33
CA SER A 259 0.55 -1.06 2.51
C SER A 259 -0.64 -0.61 3.36
N HIS A 260 -0.39 0.16 4.43
CA HIS A 260 -1.44 0.73 5.27
C HIS A 260 -2.31 1.73 4.50
N GLN A 261 -1.70 2.61 3.71
CA GLN A 261 -2.42 3.55 2.84
C GLN A 261 -3.39 2.84 1.86
N CYS A 262 -2.98 1.74 1.24
CA CYS A 262 -3.86 0.94 0.38
C CYS A 262 -5.03 0.30 1.15
N LYS A 263 -4.79 -0.17 2.39
CA LYS A 263 -5.82 -0.76 3.26
C LYS A 263 -6.85 0.31 3.70
N GLU A 264 -6.37 1.49 4.06
CA GLU A 264 -7.20 2.64 4.44
C GLU A 264 -8.04 3.10 3.25
N PHE A 265 -7.45 3.23 2.05
CA PHE A 265 -8.19 3.57 0.83
C PHE A 265 -9.35 2.61 0.56
N ALA A 266 -9.13 1.28 0.66
CA ALA A 266 -10.19 0.30 0.46
C ALA A 266 -11.31 0.42 1.52
N LYS A 267 -10.95 0.69 2.79
CA LYS A 267 -11.90 0.93 3.87
C LYS A 267 -12.72 2.21 3.60
N ASP A 268 -12.06 3.30 3.23
CA ASP A 268 -12.71 4.59 2.96
C ASP A 268 -13.65 4.52 1.74
N LEU A 269 -13.30 3.72 0.72
CA LEU A 269 -14.18 3.46 -0.42
C LEU A 269 -15.44 2.72 0.02
N LEU A 270 -15.31 1.73 0.91
CA LEU A 270 -16.45 1.02 1.48
C LEU A 270 -17.31 1.92 2.37
N ASP A 271 -16.71 2.91 3.06
CA ASP A 271 -17.42 3.91 3.86
C ASP A 271 -18.30 4.85 3.02
N GLN A 272 -18.04 5.00 1.72
CA GLN A 272 -18.90 5.78 0.82
C GLN A 272 -20.20 5.07 0.42
N THR A 273 -20.37 3.79 0.77
CA THR A 273 -21.61 3.04 0.47
C THR A 273 -22.77 3.57 1.29
N ARG A 274 -23.90 3.89 0.63
CA ARG A 274 -25.06 4.51 1.29
C ARG A 274 -26.21 3.56 1.49
N SER A 275 -26.29 2.50 0.68
CA SER A 275 -27.35 1.51 0.73
C SER A 275 -26.83 0.12 1.08
N SER A 276 -27.64 -0.67 1.79
CA SER A 276 -27.32 -2.08 2.07
C SER A 276 -27.19 -2.90 0.80
N ARG A 277 -27.90 -2.50 -0.27
CA ARG A 277 -27.81 -3.13 -1.59
C ARG A 277 -26.45 -2.91 -2.25
N GLU A 278 -25.92 -1.67 -2.24
CA GLU A 278 -24.56 -1.39 -2.72
C GLU A 278 -23.53 -2.23 -1.95
N LEU A 279 -23.66 -2.27 -0.63
CA LEU A 279 -22.77 -3.04 0.23
C LEU A 279 -22.83 -4.54 -0.09
N GLU A 280 -24.03 -5.11 -0.22
CA GLU A 280 -24.22 -6.51 -0.58
C GLU A 280 -23.65 -6.83 -1.97
N LEU A 281 -23.82 -5.92 -2.95
CA LEU A 281 -23.25 -6.10 -4.28
C LEU A 281 -21.72 -6.15 -4.22
N ILE A 282 -21.08 -5.20 -3.54
CA ILE A 282 -19.62 -5.16 -3.40
C ILE A 282 -19.10 -6.41 -2.69
N LEU A 283 -19.71 -6.80 -1.57
CA LEU A 283 -19.20 -7.91 -0.75
C LEU A 283 -19.45 -9.29 -1.37
N ASN A 284 -20.46 -9.44 -2.22
CA ASN A 284 -20.75 -10.68 -2.94
C ASN A 284 -20.12 -10.75 -4.34
N PHE A 285 -19.54 -9.66 -4.83
CA PHE A 285 -18.95 -9.62 -6.16
C PHE A 285 -17.83 -10.67 -6.32
N ARG A 286 -17.82 -11.33 -7.49
CA ARG A 286 -16.87 -12.39 -7.84
C ARG A 286 -16.39 -12.15 -9.27
N ASP A 287 -15.07 -12.09 -9.44
CA ASP A 287 -14.44 -11.88 -10.74
C ASP A 287 -14.71 -13.07 -11.68
N GLY A 288 -15.21 -12.78 -12.89
CA GLY A 288 -15.25 -13.74 -14.01
C GLY A 288 -16.38 -14.76 -14.04
N ILE A 289 -17.53 -14.53 -13.36
CA ILE A 289 -18.69 -15.44 -13.43
C ILE A 289 -19.84 -14.83 -14.23
N ASN A 290 -20.43 -15.67 -15.08
CA ASN A 290 -21.64 -15.35 -15.83
C ASN A 290 -22.78 -14.97 -14.85
N PRO A 291 -23.50 -13.85 -15.06
CA PRO A 291 -24.62 -13.43 -14.21
C PRO A 291 -25.81 -14.41 -14.16
N LEU A 292 -25.72 -15.58 -14.81
CA LEU A 292 -26.75 -16.62 -14.86
C LEU A 292 -26.57 -17.71 -13.77
N GLU A 293 -25.48 -17.71 -13.00
CA GLU A 293 -25.26 -18.64 -11.88
C GLU A 293 -25.68 -18.04 -10.50
N GLU A 294 -26.33 -16.87 -10.50
CA GLU A 294 -26.60 -16.03 -9.31
C GLU A 294 -27.52 -16.64 -8.23
N GLU A 295 -28.15 -17.80 -8.44
CA GLU A 295 -29.38 -18.11 -7.68
C GLU A 295 -29.23 -18.77 -6.31
N SER A 296 -28.05 -19.07 -5.73
CA SER A 296 -28.10 -19.81 -4.46
C SER A 296 -27.03 -19.64 -3.40
N ASN A 297 -25.92 -18.94 -3.64
CA ASN A 297 -24.87 -18.85 -2.62
C ASN A 297 -24.30 -17.43 -2.52
N ASN A 298 -24.95 -16.60 -1.69
CA ASN A 298 -24.39 -15.37 -1.12
C ASN A 298 -23.19 -15.73 -0.22
N ASP A 299 -22.08 -16.05 -0.86
CA ASP A 299 -20.87 -16.59 -0.23
C ASP A 299 -19.92 -15.52 0.28
N LEU A 300 -20.29 -14.24 0.13
CA LEU A 300 -19.46 -13.10 0.51
C LEU A 300 -18.05 -13.23 -0.07
N ALA A 301 -17.97 -13.48 -1.39
CA ALA A 301 -16.72 -13.83 -2.07
C ALA A 301 -15.64 -12.75 -1.90
N ARG A 302 -16.00 -11.48 -2.11
CA ARG A 302 -15.08 -10.35 -1.92
C ARG A 302 -14.67 -10.19 -0.45
N LEU A 303 -15.55 -10.49 0.50
CA LEU A 303 -15.20 -10.48 1.92
C LEU A 303 -14.20 -11.60 2.28
N LYS A 304 -14.41 -12.82 1.77
CA LYS A 304 -13.46 -13.93 1.95
C LYS A 304 -12.09 -13.57 1.37
N LEU A 305 -12.07 -12.92 0.21
CA LEU A 305 -10.85 -12.40 -0.40
C LEU A 305 -10.19 -11.32 0.47
N ALA A 306 -10.96 -10.40 1.04
CA ALA A 306 -10.45 -9.38 1.95
C ALA A 306 -9.80 -10.01 3.20
N ILE A 307 -10.40 -11.07 3.76
CA ILE A 307 -9.82 -11.84 4.87
C ILE A 307 -8.51 -12.51 4.44
N LYS A 308 -8.47 -13.11 3.24
CA LYS A 308 -7.26 -13.73 2.67
C LYS A 308 -6.10 -12.74 2.53
N TYR A 309 -6.38 -11.51 2.12
CA TYR A 309 -5.39 -10.42 2.05
C TYR A 309 -5.21 -9.66 3.37
N HIS A 310 -5.71 -10.19 4.50
CA HIS A 310 -5.60 -9.61 5.83
C HIS A 310 -6.05 -8.15 5.95
N GLN A 311 -7.15 -7.79 5.26
CA GLN A 311 -7.75 -6.46 5.26
C GLN A 311 -8.59 -6.22 6.53
N LYS A 312 -7.92 -6.09 7.68
CA LYS A 312 -8.59 -6.03 8.99
C LYS A 312 -9.55 -4.84 9.12
N GLU A 313 -9.12 -3.65 8.69
CA GLU A 313 -9.90 -2.41 8.81
C GLU A 313 -11.15 -2.43 7.91
N PHE A 314 -11.00 -2.93 6.68
CA PHE A 314 -12.11 -3.14 5.75
C PHE A 314 -13.19 -4.05 6.34
N VAL A 315 -12.80 -5.19 6.93
CA VAL A 315 -13.76 -6.13 7.54
C VAL A 315 -14.37 -5.55 8.81
N ALA A 316 -13.60 -4.79 9.61
CA ALA A 316 -14.04 -4.18 10.86
C ALA A 316 -14.99 -2.97 10.65
N GLN A 317 -15.17 -2.53 9.41
CA GLN A 317 -16.04 -1.41 9.06
C GLN A 317 -17.48 -1.61 9.61
N PRO A 318 -18.10 -0.57 10.23
CA PRO A 318 -19.41 -0.72 10.87
C PRO A 318 -20.52 -1.23 9.95
N ASN A 319 -20.54 -0.81 8.69
CA ASN A 319 -21.56 -1.23 7.72
C ASN A 319 -21.38 -2.73 7.37
N CYS A 320 -20.15 -3.16 7.09
CA CYS A 320 -19.81 -4.57 6.91
C CYS A 320 -20.20 -5.41 8.14
N GLN A 321 -19.88 -4.94 9.35
CA GLN A 321 -20.24 -5.63 10.60
C GLN A 321 -21.75 -5.71 10.83
N GLN A 322 -22.51 -4.69 10.42
CA GLN A 322 -23.97 -4.71 10.49
C GLN A 322 -24.56 -5.78 9.56
N LEU A 323 -24.05 -5.91 8.33
CA LEU A 323 -24.46 -6.94 7.39
C LEU A 323 -24.08 -8.35 7.88
N LEU A 324 -22.87 -8.51 8.41
CA LEU A 324 -22.44 -9.78 9.00
C LEU A 324 -23.28 -10.15 10.21
N ALA A 325 -23.60 -9.18 11.07
CA ALA A 325 -24.46 -9.42 12.21
C ALA A 325 -25.90 -9.78 11.81
N SER A 326 -26.46 -9.16 10.77
CA SER A 326 -27.80 -9.52 10.28
C SER A 326 -27.82 -10.94 9.72
N ARG A 327 -26.78 -11.34 8.97
CA ARG A 327 -26.62 -12.69 8.43
C ARG A 327 -26.30 -13.73 9.51
N TRP A 328 -25.56 -13.34 10.56
CA TRP A 328 -25.23 -14.21 11.69
C TRP A 328 -26.46 -14.57 12.52
N TYR A 329 -27.33 -13.59 12.80
CA TYR A 329 -28.55 -13.81 13.57
C TYR A 329 -29.74 -14.23 12.71
N ASP A 330 -29.67 -14.11 11.38
CA ASP A 330 -30.67 -14.57 10.42
C ASP A 330 -32.12 -14.31 10.90
N GLU A 331 -32.41 -13.02 11.09
CA GLU A 331 -33.68 -12.49 11.58
C GLU A 331 -34.18 -13.04 12.93
N PHE A 332 -33.31 -13.51 13.84
CA PHE A 332 -33.75 -13.92 15.18
C PHE A 332 -34.45 -12.74 15.88
N PRO A 333 -35.79 -12.77 16.05
CA PRO A 333 -36.54 -11.57 16.33
C PRO A 333 -36.19 -11.03 17.71
N GLY A 334 -35.74 -9.78 17.74
CA GLY A 334 -35.40 -9.08 18.98
C GLY A 334 -34.17 -9.60 19.72
N TRP A 335 -33.37 -10.52 19.16
CA TRP A 335 -32.17 -11.05 19.85
C TRP A 335 -31.25 -9.93 20.34
N ARG A 336 -30.94 -8.96 19.47
CA ARG A 336 -30.06 -7.84 19.81
C ARG A 336 -30.59 -7.01 20.99
N ARG A 337 -31.92 -6.84 21.10
CA ARG A 337 -32.59 -6.01 22.13
C ARG A 337 -32.83 -6.71 23.47
N ARG A 338 -32.66 -8.04 23.55
CA ARG A 338 -32.88 -8.79 24.81
C ARG A 338 -31.81 -8.47 25.86
N HIS A 339 -32.24 -8.48 27.13
CA HIS A 339 -31.35 -8.40 28.29
C HIS A 339 -30.36 -9.58 28.31
N TRP A 340 -29.16 -9.36 28.84
CA TRP A 340 -28.08 -10.34 28.84
C TRP A 340 -28.48 -11.67 29.51
N ALA A 341 -29.23 -11.62 30.62
CA ALA A 341 -29.70 -12.83 31.32
C ALA A 341 -30.67 -13.67 30.46
N GLY A 342 -31.55 -13.01 29.71
CA GLY A 342 -32.45 -13.69 28.78
C GLY A 342 -31.70 -14.37 27.65
N LYS A 343 -30.66 -13.70 27.09
CA LYS A 343 -29.77 -14.30 26.09
C LYS A 343 -29.06 -15.52 26.65
N PHE A 344 -28.47 -15.41 27.84
CA PHE A 344 -27.78 -16.51 28.50
C PHE A 344 -28.69 -17.73 28.69
N LEU A 345 -29.88 -17.53 29.26
CA LEU A 345 -30.83 -18.63 29.50
C LEU A 345 -31.25 -19.32 28.19
N THR A 346 -31.50 -18.55 27.13
CA THR A 346 -31.82 -19.11 25.82
C THR A 346 -30.64 -19.87 25.20
N CYS A 347 -29.40 -19.39 25.37
CA CYS A 347 -28.20 -20.11 24.90
C CYS A 347 -28.04 -21.44 25.63
N VAL A 348 -28.22 -21.46 26.96
CA VAL A 348 -28.16 -22.70 27.76
C VAL A 348 -29.25 -23.68 27.34
N PHE A 349 -30.48 -23.20 27.15
CA PHE A 349 -31.59 -24.05 26.70
C PHE A 349 -31.34 -24.67 25.32
N ILE A 350 -30.88 -23.88 24.35
CA ILE A 350 -30.51 -24.38 23.02
C ILE A 350 -29.33 -25.35 23.12
N GLY A 351 -28.33 -25.01 23.94
CA GLY A 351 -27.17 -25.84 24.21
C GLY A 351 -27.53 -27.20 24.78
N LEU A 352 -28.43 -27.30 25.76
CA LEU A 352 -28.87 -28.59 26.33
C LEU A 352 -29.63 -29.47 25.32
N LEU A 353 -30.31 -28.84 24.35
CA LEU A 353 -31.08 -29.54 23.31
C LEU A 353 -30.26 -29.85 22.05
N PHE A 354 -28.93 -29.64 22.07
CA PHE A 354 -28.07 -29.91 20.92
C PHE A 354 -28.19 -31.32 20.32
N PRO A 355 -28.30 -32.45 21.09
CA PRO A 355 -28.36 -33.78 20.47
C PRO A 355 -29.68 -33.99 19.74
N VAL A 356 -30.78 -33.42 20.26
CA VAL A 356 -32.11 -33.48 19.64
C VAL A 356 -32.10 -32.73 18.31
N PHE A 357 -31.56 -31.50 18.30
CA PHE A 357 -31.49 -30.71 17.07
C PHE A 357 -30.61 -31.35 16.00
N SER A 358 -29.47 -31.92 16.38
CA SER A 358 -28.58 -32.64 15.45
C SER A 358 -29.24 -33.89 14.87
N LEU A 359 -29.96 -34.67 15.70
CA LEU A 359 -30.70 -35.85 15.23
C LEU A 359 -31.84 -35.47 14.28
N CYS A 360 -32.59 -34.41 14.59
CA CYS A 360 -33.63 -33.88 13.70
C CYS A 360 -33.06 -33.46 12.34
N TYR A 361 -31.85 -32.91 12.30
CA TYR A 361 -31.18 -32.53 11.05
C TYR A 361 -30.78 -33.73 10.20
N LEU A 362 -30.29 -34.80 10.83
CA LEU A 362 -29.93 -36.04 10.14
C LEU A 362 -31.16 -36.76 9.56
N ILE A 363 -32.28 -36.79 10.29
CA ILE A 363 -33.51 -37.47 9.86
C ILE A 363 -34.28 -36.64 8.82
N ALA A 364 -34.43 -35.34 9.05
CA ALA A 364 -35.29 -34.47 8.24
C ALA A 364 -34.69 -33.07 8.07
N PRO A 365 -33.73 -32.88 7.14
CA PRO A 365 -32.99 -31.61 6.98
C PRO A 365 -33.86 -30.44 6.48
N LYS A 366 -35.01 -30.73 5.85
CA LYS A 366 -35.98 -29.70 5.38
C LYS A 366 -37.05 -29.35 6.41
N SER A 367 -37.01 -29.95 7.61
CA SER A 367 -37.96 -29.64 8.68
C SER A 367 -37.73 -28.24 9.28
N ARG A 368 -38.70 -27.71 10.03
CA ARG A 368 -38.56 -26.42 10.74
C ARG A 368 -37.34 -26.40 11.68
N TYR A 369 -37.09 -27.49 12.39
CA TYR A 369 -35.91 -27.64 13.26
C TYR A 369 -34.61 -27.85 12.46
N GLY A 370 -34.68 -28.50 11.30
CA GLY A 370 -33.56 -28.63 10.37
C GLY A 370 -33.13 -27.29 9.76
N LEU A 371 -34.09 -26.41 9.43
CA LEU A 371 -33.83 -25.03 9.01
C LEU A 371 -33.28 -24.18 10.18
N PHE A 372 -33.75 -24.43 11.41
CA PHE A 372 -33.27 -23.73 12.60
C PHE A 372 -31.77 -23.97 12.86
N ILE A 373 -31.29 -25.22 12.75
CA ILE A 373 -29.85 -25.52 12.91
C ILE A 373 -29.01 -25.04 11.72
N ARG A 374 -29.59 -24.72 10.57
CA ARG A 374 -28.83 -24.13 9.45
C ARG A 374 -28.31 -22.73 9.78
N LYS A 375 -28.97 -22.02 10.70
CA LYS A 375 -28.57 -20.69 11.17
C LYS A 375 -27.19 -20.74 11.83
N PRO A 376 -26.24 -19.85 11.45
CA PRO A 376 -24.85 -19.95 11.89
C PRO A 376 -24.70 -19.74 13.41
N PHE A 377 -25.48 -18.83 14.01
CA PHE A 377 -25.51 -18.65 15.46
C PHE A 377 -25.90 -19.92 16.22
N ILE A 378 -26.89 -20.68 15.72
CA ILE A 378 -27.33 -21.92 16.36
C ILE A 378 -26.28 -23.02 16.19
N LYS A 379 -25.66 -23.15 15.01
CA LYS A 379 -24.53 -24.07 14.81
C LYS A 379 -23.43 -23.83 15.83
N PHE A 380 -23.05 -22.56 16.03
CA PHE A 380 -22.03 -22.19 17.00
C PHE A 380 -22.38 -22.64 18.42
N ILE A 381 -23.61 -22.40 18.89
CA ILE A 381 -24.05 -22.87 20.22
C ILE A 381 -24.03 -24.40 20.30
N CYS A 382 -24.49 -25.11 19.28
CA CYS A 382 -24.51 -26.57 19.28
C CYS A 382 -23.09 -27.17 19.28
N HIS A 383 -22.16 -26.63 18.48
CA HIS A 383 -20.77 -27.06 18.45
C HIS A 383 -20.08 -26.80 19.79
N THR A 384 -20.25 -25.60 20.36
CA THR A 384 -19.68 -25.26 21.67
C THR A 384 -20.27 -26.11 22.79
N ALA A 385 -21.58 -26.36 22.79
CA ALA A 385 -22.23 -27.24 23.76
C ALA A 385 -21.70 -28.69 23.65
N SER A 386 -21.57 -29.22 22.43
CA SER A 386 -20.99 -30.56 22.20
C SER A 386 -19.56 -30.66 22.74
N TYR A 387 -18.72 -29.66 22.47
CA TYR A 387 -17.34 -29.60 22.98
C TYR A 387 -17.29 -29.51 24.52
N LEU A 388 -18.18 -28.72 25.14
CA LEU A 388 -18.30 -28.65 26.60
C LEU A 388 -18.77 -29.98 27.20
N THR A 389 -19.68 -30.70 26.55
CA THR A 389 -20.06 -32.05 27.00
C THR A 389 -18.92 -33.05 26.88
N PHE A 390 -18.08 -32.94 25.85
CA PHE A 390 -16.88 -33.74 25.71
C PHE A 390 -15.88 -33.48 26.85
N LEU A 391 -15.60 -32.21 27.16
CA LEU A 391 -14.79 -31.82 28.32
C LEU A 391 -15.37 -32.36 29.64
N PHE A 392 -16.69 -32.30 29.80
CA PHE A 392 -17.36 -32.84 30.98
C PHE A 392 -17.21 -34.37 31.07
N LEU A 393 -17.30 -35.10 29.95
CA LEU A 393 -17.04 -36.54 29.91
C LEU A 393 -15.58 -36.87 30.26
N LEU A 394 -14.61 -36.06 29.84
CA LEU A 394 -13.21 -36.22 30.25
C LEU A 394 -13.01 -36.00 31.75
N LEU A 395 -13.71 -35.04 32.35
CA LEU A 395 -13.70 -34.83 33.81
C LEU A 395 -14.34 -36.02 34.55
N LEU A 396 -15.40 -36.61 34.02
CA LEU A 396 -15.98 -37.83 34.58
C LEU A 396 -15.05 -39.04 34.43
N ALA A 397 -14.36 -39.16 33.29
CA ALA A 397 -13.39 -40.21 33.06
C ALA A 397 -12.24 -40.14 34.08
N SER A 398 -11.72 -38.94 34.37
CA SER A 398 -10.64 -38.77 35.34
C SER A 398 -11.06 -39.16 36.77
N GLN A 399 -12.29 -38.85 37.18
CA GLN A 399 -12.82 -39.26 38.48
C GLN A 399 -13.01 -40.79 38.59
N HIS A 400 -13.46 -41.44 37.52
CA HIS A 400 -13.69 -42.90 37.51
C HIS A 400 -12.37 -43.68 37.54
N VAL A 401 -11.31 -43.18 36.89
CA VAL A 401 -9.97 -43.79 36.88
C VAL A 401 -9.35 -43.87 38.28
N VAL A 402 -9.64 -42.92 39.18
CA VAL A 402 -9.16 -42.95 40.58
C VAL A 402 -9.76 -44.11 41.37
N SER A 403 -10.89 -44.66 40.94
CA SER A 403 -11.59 -45.75 41.64
C SER A 403 -11.14 -47.16 41.21
N THR A 404 -10.32 -47.28 40.14
CA THR A 404 -9.84 -48.57 39.61
C THR A 404 -8.53 -49.00 40.26
N GLU A 405 -8.43 -50.28 40.65
CA GLU A 405 -7.26 -50.86 41.35
C GLU A 405 -5.95 -50.78 40.52
N PRO A 406 -4.79 -50.48 41.15
CA PRO A 406 -3.57 -50.06 40.48
C PRO A 406 -2.79 -51.15 39.70
N ASN A 407 -3.19 -52.42 39.76
CA ASN A 407 -2.34 -53.57 39.34
C ASN A 407 -2.91 -54.42 38.20
N ARG A 408 -3.50 -53.81 37.16
CA ARG A 408 -3.84 -54.52 35.91
C ARG A 408 -3.21 -53.83 34.70
N GLN A 409 -2.33 -54.56 34.00
CA GLN A 409 -1.91 -54.21 32.64
C GLN A 409 -3.14 -54.25 31.72
N GLY A 410 -3.49 -53.11 31.12
CA GLY A 410 -4.55 -53.00 30.11
C GLY A 410 -5.96 -53.32 30.62
N PRO A 411 -6.58 -52.47 31.47
CA PRO A 411 -8.01 -52.61 31.75
C PRO A 411 -8.82 -52.41 30.46
N ALA A 412 -9.89 -53.20 30.30
CA ALA A 412 -10.84 -53.00 29.23
C ALA A 412 -11.38 -51.55 29.26
N PRO A 413 -11.59 -50.91 28.10
CA PRO A 413 -12.04 -49.53 28.03
C PRO A 413 -13.32 -49.32 28.85
N THR A 414 -13.32 -48.27 29.68
CA THR A 414 -14.48 -47.92 30.50
C THR A 414 -15.65 -47.49 29.62
N THR A 415 -16.87 -47.53 30.15
CA THR A 415 -18.07 -47.05 29.42
C THR A 415 -17.92 -45.60 28.98
N VAL A 416 -17.23 -44.76 29.77
CA VAL A 416 -16.94 -43.36 29.44
C VAL A 416 -15.95 -43.25 28.28
N GLU A 417 -14.93 -44.12 28.20
CA GLU A 417 -14.00 -44.15 27.07
C GLU A 417 -14.69 -44.56 25.75
N TRP A 418 -15.61 -45.52 25.80
CA TRP A 418 -16.46 -45.86 24.66
C TRP A 418 -17.34 -44.69 24.22
N MET A 419 -17.81 -43.86 25.15
CA MET A 419 -18.55 -42.63 24.83
C MET A 419 -17.65 -41.54 24.23
N ILE A 420 -16.37 -41.47 24.61
CA ILE A 420 -15.41 -40.46 24.10
C ILE A 420 -14.98 -40.74 22.66
N LEU A 421 -14.85 -42.02 22.29
CA LEU A 421 -14.31 -42.45 21.00
C LEU A 421 -15.02 -41.82 19.77
N PRO A 422 -16.37 -41.76 19.69
CA PRO A 422 -17.07 -41.06 18.61
C PRO A 422 -16.72 -39.58 18.47
N TRP A 423 -16.46 -38.87 19.57
CA TRP A 423 -16.04 -37.46 19.51
C TRP A 423 -14.65 -37.33 18.90
N VAL A 424 -13.70 -38.16 19.33
CA VAL A 424 -12.33 -38.16 18.80
C VAL A 424 -12.33 -38.47 17.30
N LEU A 425 -13.07 -39.48 16.86
CA LEU A 425 -13.24 -39.76 15.43
C LEU A 425 -13.89 -38.59 14.67
N GLY A 426 -14.85 -37.92 15.28
CA GLY A 426 -15.48 -36.72 14.73
C GLY A 426 -14.51 -35.54 14.56
N PHE A 427 -13.63 -35.30 15.55
CA PHE A 427 -12.59 -34.27 15.45
C PHE A 427 -11.59 -34.59 14.34
N ILE A 428 -11.10 -35.83 14.28
CA ILE A 428 -10.19 -36.27 13.20
C ILE A 428 -10.83 -36.10 11.82
N TRP A 429 -12.10 -36.50 11.67
CA TRP A 429 -12.81 -36.32 10.40
C TRP A 429 -12.98 -34.85 10.03
N THR A 430 -13.25 -33.99 11.01
CA THR A 430 -13.38 -32.53 10.80
C THR A 430 -12.05 -31.93 10.36
N GLU A 431 -10.94 -32.31 10.99
CA GLU A 431 -9.58 -31.89 10.59
C GLU A 431 -9.23 -32.35 9.17
N ILE A 432 -9.48 -33.61 8.84
CA ILE A 432 -9.21 -34.15 7.49
C ILE A 432 -10.00 -33.35 6.45
N LYS A 433 -11.27 -33.04 6.74
CA LYS A 433 -12.10 -32.24 5.85
C LYS A 433 -11.59 -30.81 5.71
N GLN A 434 -11.22 -30.16 6.81
CA GLN A 434 -10.69 -28.79 6.80
C GLN A 434 -9.37 -28.70 6.01
N MET A 435 -8.46 -29.66 6.19
CA MET A 435 -7.23 -29.74 5.41
C MET A 435 -7.49 -29.96 3.91
N TRP A 436 -8.51 -30.78 3.57
CA TRP A 436 -8.89 -31.03 2.18
C TRP A 436 -9.49 -29.80 1.49
N ASP A 437 -10.37 -29.07 2.18
CA ASP A 437 -11.08 -27.92 1.61
C ASP A 437 -10.22 -26.63 1.61
N GLY A 438 -9.35 -26.44 2.60
CA GLY A 438 -8.55 -25.22 2.79
C GLY A 438 -7.11 -25.28 2.25
N GLY A 439 -6.56 -26.48 2.05
CA GLY A 439 -5.16 -26.67 1.66
C GLY A 439 -4.18 -26.56 2.84
N LEU A 440 -3.01 -27.21 2.70
CA LEU A 440 -2.05 -27.37 3.80
C LEU A 440 -1.36 -26.07 4.23
N GLN A 441 -1.11 -25.16 3.30
CA GLN A 441 -0.34 -23.94 3.58
C GLN A 441 -1.11 -22.98 4.48
N ASP A 442 -2.37 -22.69 4.15
CA ASP A 442 -3.24 -21.84 4.96
C ASP A 442 -3.57 -22.51 6.30
N TYR A 443 -3.69 -23.85 6.31
CA TYR A 443 -3.93 -24.63 7.52
C TYR A 443 -2.80 -24.50 8.55
N ILE A 444 -1.54 -24.67 8.14
CA ILE A 444 -0.36 -24.61 9.04
C ILE A 444 -0.12 -23.20 9.56
N HIS A 445 -0.56 -22.16 8.84
CA HIS A 445 -0.37 -20.78 9.26
C HIS A 445 -1.21 -20.40 10.50
N ASP A 446 -2.33 -21.09 10.72
CA ASP A 446 -3.15 -20.90 11.93
C ASP A 446 -2.62 -21.76 13.09
N TRP A 447 -2.24 -21.10 14.17
CA TRP A 447 -1.73 -21.76 15.37
C TRP A 447 -2.77 -22.65 16.05
N TRP A 448 -4.06 -22.36 15.91
CA TRP A 448 -5.12 -23.19 16.49
C TRP A 448 -5.23 -24.54 15.78
N ASN A 449 -5.15 -24.54 14.45
CA ASN A 449 -5.14 -25.78 13.65
C ASN A 449 -3.95 -26.68 14.03
N LEU A 450 -2.77 -26.10 14.27
CA LEU A 450 -1.61 -26.86 14.73
C LEU A 450 -1.85 -27.48 16.11
N MET A 451 -2.49 -26.75 17.03
CA MET A 451 -2.86 -27.27 18.34
C MET A 451 -3.86 -28.43 18.22
N ASP A 452 -4.86 -28.30 17.35
CA ASP A 452 -5.86 -29.33 17.10
C ASP A 452 -5.24 -30.58 16.47
N PHE A 453 -4.28 -30.41 15.54
CA PHE A 453 -3.49 -31.51 14.99
C PHE A 453 -2.70 -32.26 16.06
N VAL A 454 -1.99 -31.54 16.94
CA VAL A 454 -1.24 -32.16 18.05
C VAL A 454 -2.18 -32.88 18.99
N MET A 455 -3.29 -32.26 19.39
CA MET A 455 -4.30 -32.86 20.26
C MET A 455 -4.84 -34.17 19.65
N ASN A 456 -5.23 -34.17 18.38
CA ASN A 456 -5.77 -35.34 17.69
C ASN A 456 -4.71 -36.44 17.52
N SER A 457 -3.45 -36.09 17.27
CA SER A 457 -2.35 -37.05 17.20
C SER A 457 -2.10 -37.76 18.53
N LEU A 458 -2.20 -37.04 19.66
CA LEU A 458 -2.09 -37.60 21.00
C LEU A 458 -3.27 -38.53 21.33
N TYR A 459 -4.49 -38.17 20.91
CA TYR A 459 -5.64 -39.06 21.06
C TYR A 459 -5.46 -40.35 20.26
N LEU A 460 -5.01 -40.28 19.01
CA LEU A 460 -4.71 -41.45 18.19
C LEU A 460 -3.63 -42.34 18.83
N ALA A 461 -2.53 -41.74 19.30
CA ALA A 461 -1.46 -42.47 19.99
C ALA A 461 -1.97 -43.17 21.26
N THR A 462 -2.82 -42.50 22.03
CA THR A 462 -3.43 -43.06 23.25
C THR A 462 -4.34 -44.25 22.93
N ILE A 463 -5.14 -44.15 21.86
CA ILE A 463 -6.00 -45.25 21.41
C ILE A 463 -5.14 -46.41 20.89
N SER A 464 -4.11 -46.14 20.09
CA SER A 464 -3.23 -47.19 19.54
C SER A 464 -2.40 -47.91 20.59
N LEU A 465 -2.03 -47.25 21.69
CA LEU A 465 -1.31 -47.88 22.81
C LEU A 465 -2.23 -48.70 23.72
N LYS A 466 -3.54 -48.45 23.68
CA LYS A 466 -4.55 -49.18 24.45
C LYS A 466 -5.08 -50.42 23.73
N ILE A 467 -5.06 -50.41 22.39
CA ILE A 467 -5.30 -51.58 21.53
C ILE A 467 -4.07 -52.48 21.59
#